data_AF-A0A372ERX2-F1
#
_entry.id   AF-A0A372ERX2-F1
#
_cell.length_a   1.000
_cell.length_b   1.000
_cell.length_c   1.000
_cell.angle_alpha   90.00
_cell.angle_beta   90.00
_cell.angle_gamma   90.00
#
_symmetry.space_group_name_H-M   'P 1'
#
loop_
_entity.id
_entity.type
_entity.pdbx_description
1 polymer ?
#
loop_
_entity_poly.entity_id
_entity_poly.type
_entity_poly.pdbx_seq_one_letter_code
_entity_poly.pdbx_strand_id
1 'polypeptide(L)'
;MKWRSTMNKFIRGTVAAVLATAPVTAFAATQTGNLNVTTTIQVSCDAPSPSGTLNLPFDSETALNGQALASTPVTVSVTCYGNPTVNHVDFDNGDYRNATDVTEEDGVRYMLRSGSGADSADDYLGYQLFATDGTESNSTTISNDVTLGTGATANDNRLTLGETFAGTFSVTGKVYESTTRTGAFGDPATTAAAGAVPGGTYSDIVVMTVDYN
;
A
#
# COMPACT_ATOMS: atom_id res chain seq x y z
N MET A 1 41.18 -34.91 -86.20
CA MET A 1 40.52 -33.84 -85.43
C MET A 1 39.37 -33.27 -86.25
N LYS A 2 38.27 -32.97 -85.54
CA LYS A 2 36.85 -32.72 -85.92
C LYS A 2 36.61 -31.78 -87.13
N TRP A 3 35.89 -32.21 -88.18
CA TRP A 3 34.42 -32.08 -88.49
C TRP A 3 34.03 -30.66 -88.98
N ARG A 4 33.80 -30.40 -90.29
CA ARG A 4 32.55 -30.58 -91.11
C ARG A 4 31.30 -30.01 -90.43
N SER A 5 30.36 -29.29 -91.04
CA SER A 5 29.98 -28.97 -92.43
C SER A 5 28.87 -27.89 -92.30
N THR A 6 28.86 -26.82 -93.09
CA THR A 6 27.92 -26.58 -94.22
C THR A 6 26.48 -26.14 -93.85
N MET A 7 26.13 -24.94 -94.36
CA MET A 7 24.89 -24.46 -95.05
C MET A 7 23.55 -25.16 -94.75
N ASN A 8 22.37 -24.52 -94.82
CA ASN A 8 21.84 -23.74 -95.94
C ASN A 8 20.37 -23.33 -95.62
N LYS A 9 19.93 -22.20 -96.19
CA LYS A 9 18.63 -21.95 -96.88
C LYS A 9 17.26 -21.94 -96.15
N PHE A 10 16.62 -20.77 -96.30
CA PHE A 10 15.29 -20.47 -96.89
C PHE A 10 13.95 -20.70 -96.12
N ILE A 11 13.07 -19.68 -96.32
CA ILE A 11 11.62 -19.72 -96.66
C ILE A 11 10.55 -19.45 -95.57
N ARG A 12 9.84 -18.31 -95.78
CA ARG A 12 8.38 -18.01 -95.70
C ARG A 12 7.56 -18.17 -94.40
N GLY A 13 6.78 -17.12 -94.08
CA GLY A 13 5.31 -17.24 -93.98
C GLY A 13 4.58 -16.74 -92.70
N THR A 14 3.67 -15.78 -92.91
CA THR A 14 2.29 -15.63 -92.34
C THR A 14 1.98 -15.15 -90.90
N VAL A 15 1.28 -14.02 -90.85
CA VAL A 15 0.18 -13.50 -89.98
C VAL A 15 -0.15 -14.20 -88.65
N ALA A 16 -0.23 -13.41 -87.55
CA ALA A 16 -1.06 -13.73 -86.38
C ALA A 16 -1.71 -12.46 -85.79
N ALA A 17 -2.98 -12.62 -85.40
CA ALA A 17 -3.95 -11.59 -85.04
C ALA A 17 -3.63 -10.85 -83.72
N VAL A 18 -3.91 -9.54 -83.68
CA VAL A 18 -3.92 -8.73 -82.46
C VAL A 18 -5.24 -8.98 -81.74
N LEU A 19 -5.21 -9.78 -80.67
CA LEU A 19 -6.31 -9.90 -79.71
C LEU A 19 -6.39 -8.62 -78.89
N ALA A 20 -7.48 -7.87 -79.06
CA ALA A 20 -7.86 -6.79 -78.16
C ALA A 20 -8.27 -7.38 -76.81
N THR A 21 -7.41 -7.26 -75.79
CA THR A 21 -7.77 -7.58 -74.41
C THR A 21 -8.50 -6.39 -73.79
N ALA A 22 -9.81 -6.52 -73.62
CA ALA A 22 -10.59 -5.58 -72.82
C ALA A 22 -10.08 -5.58 -71.37
N PRO A 23 -9.98 -4.41 -70.69
CA PRO A 23 -9.65 -4.38 -69.27
C PRO A 23 -10.78 -5.03 -68.49
N VAL A 24 -10.50 -6.18 -67.88
CA VAL A 24 -11.40 -6.77 -66.89
C VAL A 24 -11.32 -5.87 -65.67
N THR A 25 -12.38 -5.14 -65.36
CA THR A 25 -12.52 -4.46 -64.07
C THR A 25 -12.52 -5.52 -62.98
N ALA A 26 -11.37 -5.75 -62.36
CA ALA A 26 -11.27 -6.51 -61.14
C ALA A 26 -11.99 -5.70 -60.05
N PHE A 27 -13.22 -6.09 -59.71
CA PHE A 27 -13.82 -5.69 -58.46
C PHE A 27 -12.93 -6.26 -57.36
N ALA A 28 -12.27 -5.39 -56.58
CA ALA A 28 -11.57 -5.83 -55.39
C ALA A 28 -12.61 -6.49 -54.48
N ALA A 29 -12.46 -7.79 -54.23
CA ALA A 29 -13.32 -8.51 -53.32
C ALA A 29 -13.14 -7.91 -51.91
N THR A 30 -14.17 -7.25 -51.41
CA THR A 30 -14.15 -6.73 -50.04
C THR A 30 -14.19 -7.93 -49.10
N GLN A 31 -13.09 -8.19 -48.41
CA GLN A 31 -13.02 -9.24 -47.40
C GLN A 31 -13.43 -8.63 -46.06
N THR A 32 -14.64 -8.94 -45.62
CA THR A 32 -15.14 -8.51 -44.31
C THR A 32 -14.49 -9.38 -43.23
N GLY A 33 -13.63 -8.78 -42.41
CA GLY A 33 -13.06 -9.41 -41.22
C GLY A 33 -13.90 -9.11 -39.97
N ASN A 34 -13.98 -10.05 -39.04
CA ASN A 34 -14.61 -9.80 -37.74
C ASN A 34 -13.72 -8.86 -36.92
N LEU A 35 -14.23 -7.67 -36.60
CA LEU A 35 -13.63 -6.77 -35.63
C LEU A 35 -14.04 -7.23 -34.23
N ASN A 36 -13.10 -7.83 -33.50
CA ASN A 36 -13.32 -8.17 -32.10
C ASN A 36 -12.86 -6.99 -31.24
N VAL A 37 -13.81 -6.23 -30.68
CA VAL A 37 -13.53 -5.14 -29.73
C VAL A 37 -13.69 -5.70 -28.33
N THR A 38 -12.58 -5.78 -27.58
CA THR A 38 -12.60 -6.13 -26.17
C THR A 38 -12.38 -4.88 -25.34
N THR A 39 -13.21 -4.67 -24.32
CA THR A 39 -13.02 -3.61 -23.32
C THR A 39 -12.62 -4.26 -21.99
N THR A 40 -11.53 -3.80 -21.40
CA THR A 40 -11.11 -4.22 -20.05
C THR A 40 -11.48 -3.11 -19.08
N ILE A 41 -12.29 -3.42 -18.07
CA ILE A 41 -12.55 -2.51 -16.95
C ILE A 41 -11.46 -2.77 -15.91
N GLN A 42 -10.69 -1.75 -15.55
CA GLN A 42 -9.70 -1.87 -14.48
C GLN A 42 -10.32 -1.51 -13.14
N VAL A 43 -9.92 -2.27 -12.12
CA VAL A 43 -10.27 -2.04 -10.73
C VAL A 43 -9.10 -1.30 -10.07
N SER A 44 -9.39 -0.23 -9.34
CA SER A 44 -8.35 0.56 -8.66
C SER A 44 -8.91 1.19 -7.39
N CYS A 45 -8.16 1.16 -6.30
CA CYS A 45 -8.44 1.91 -5.09
C CYS A 45 -7.40 3.01 -4.89
N ASP A 46 -7.85 4.16 -4.41
CA ASP A 46 -7.03 5.28 -4.00
C ASP A 46 -7.34 5.60 -2.53
N ALA A 47 -6.30 5.78 -1.74
CA ALA A 47 -6.39 6.18 -0.35
C ALA A 47 -5.62 7.49 -0.19
N PRO A 48 -6.24 8.65 -0.48
CA PRO A 48 -5.59 9.92 -0.25
C PRO A 48 -5.13 9.98 1.21
N SER A 49 -3.96 10.59 1.41
CA SER A 49 -3.31 10.67 2.72
C SER A 49 -4.31 11.00 3.83
N PRO A 50 -4.14 10.40 5.02
CA PRO A 50 -5.07 10.59 6.14
C PRO A 50 -5.42 12.05 6.39
N SER A 51 -6.58 12.29 7.00
CA SER A 51 -7.06 13.62 7.40
C SER A 51 -6.09 14.45 8.26
N GLY A 52 -5.01 13.84 8.76
CA GLY A 52 -3.88 14.52 9.39
C GLY A 52 -2.85 13.56 9.96
N THR A 53 -1.94 14.11 10.75
CA THR A 53 -1.00 13.35 11.60
C THR A 53 -1.68 13.00 12.92
N LEU A 54 -1.52 11.76 13.39
CA LEU A 54 -1.97 11.35 14.71
C LEU A 54 -1.03 11.93 15.76
N ASN A 55 -1.53 12.85 16.59
CA ASN A 55 -0.77 13.43 17.70
C ASN A 55 -1.10 12.72 19.01
N LEU A 56 -0.11 12.04 19.59
CA LEU A 56 -0.28 11.29 20.84
C LEU A 56 -0.01 12.20 22.04
N PRO A 57 -0.96 12.36 22.97
CA PRO A 57 -0.73 13.16 24.17
C PRO A 57 0.27 12.44 25.08
N PHE A 58 1.07 13.25 25.77
CA PHE A 58 2.03 12.78 26.76
C PHE A 58 1.88 13.60 28.04
N ASP A 59 1.84 12.90 29.17
CA ASP A 59 1.82 13.48 30.51
C ASP A 59 2.91 12.83 31.37
N SER A 60 3.90 13.63 31.76
CA SER A 60 5.04 13.20 32.57
C SER A 60 4.64 12.80 34.00
N GLU A 61 3.46 13.21 34.46
CA GLU A 61 2.93 12.88 35.79
C GLU A 61 2.09 11.61 35.79
N THR A 62 1.88 11.00 34.62
CA THR A 62 1.14 9.75 34.45
C THR A 62 2.11 8.65 34.03
N ALA A 63 1.95 7.42 34.54
CA ALA A 63 2.79 6.29 34.12
C ALA A 63 2.69 6.02 32.61
N LEU A 64 3.73 5.45 31.99
CA LEU A 64 3.74 5.18 30.54
C LEU A 64 2.63 4.21 30.12
N ASN A 65 2.31 3.22 30.95
CA ASN A 65 1.20 2.31 30.69
C ASN A 65 -0.20 2.92 30.95
N GLY A 66 -0.27 4.14 31.49
CA GLY A 66 -1.49 4.84 31.89
C GLY A 66 -1.81 6.09 31.08
N GLN A 67 -1.06 6.39 30.02
CA GLN A 67 -1.23 7.60 29.21
C GLN A 67 -2.61 7.66 28.53
N ALA A 68 -3.07 8.89 28.28
CA ALA A 68 -4.35 9.14 27.64
C ALA A 68 -4.34 8.78 26.14
N LEU A 69 -5.51 8.43 25.61
CA LEU A 69 -5.74 8.33 24.17
C LEU A 69 -5.68 9.72 23.52
N ALA A 70 -5.23 9.78 22.27
CA ALA A 70 -5.36 10.96 21.45
C ALA A 70 -6.83 11.41 21.40
N SER A 71 -7.11 12.69 21.63
CA SER A 71 -8.49 13.20 21.63
C SER A 71 -9.11 13.28 20.24
N THR A 72 -8.28 13.24 19.19
CA THR A 72 -8.69 13.41 17.80
C THR A 72 -8.19 12.23 16.99
N PRO A 73 -9.06 11.27 16.65
CA PRO A 73 -8.74 10.21 15.71
C PRO A 73 -8.36 10.75 14.34
N VAL A 74 -7.57 9.97 13.61
CA VAL A 74 -7.30 10.16 12.20
C VAL A 74 -8.29 9.33 11.40
N THR A 75 -9.06 9.97 10.53
CA THR A 75 -9.89 9.28 9.54
C THR A 75 -9.10 9.07 8.25
N VAL A 76 -9.15 7.85 7.72
CA VAL A 76 -8.61 7.45 6.42
C VAL A 76 -9.77 7.18 5.48
N SER A 77 -9.72 7.75 4.28
CA SER A 77 -10.71 7.52 3.23
C SER A 77 -10.10 6.69 2.12
N VAL A 78 -10.77 5.62 1.72
CA VAL A 78 -10.44 4.72 0.62
C VAL A 78 -11.55 4.85 -0.42
N THR A 79 -11.20 5.33 -1.60
CA THR A 79 -12.10 5.45 -2.74
C THR A 79 -11.73 4.41 -3.78
N CYS A 80 -12.67 3.53 -4.11
CA CYS A 80 -12.44 2.49 -5.10
C CYS A 80 -13.31 2.65 -6.35
N TYR A 81 -12.74 2.35 -7.50
CA TYR A 81 -13.37 2.37 -8.82
C TYR A 81 -13.47 0.94 -9.37
N GLY A 82 -14.57 0.63 -10.06
CA GLY A 82 -14.83 -0.70 -10.57
C GLY A 82 -15.49 -1.66 -9.57
N ASN A 83 -15.97 -1.13 -8.43
CA ASN A 83 -16.65 -1.87 -7.35
C ASN A 83 -15.85 -3.07 -6.78
N PRO A 84 -14.56 -2.91 -6.42
CA PRO A 84 -13.90 -3.94 -5.66
C PRO A 84 -14.51 -4.10 -4.27
N THR A 85 -14.30 -5.28 -3.70
CA THR A 85 -14.52 -5.52 -2.27
C THR A 85 -13.22 -5.26 -1.53
N VAL A 86 -13.21 -4.28 -0.62
CA VAL A 86 -12.08 -4.07 0.29
C VAL A 86 -12.23 -5.03 1.47
N ASN A 87 -11.24 -5.88 1.69
CA ASN A 87 -11.34 -6.96 2.68
C ASN A 87 -10.82 -6.52 4.05
N HIS A 88 -9.63 -5.91 4.05
CA HIS A 88 -8.93 -5.54 5.26
C HIS A 88 -7.88 -4.47 5.02
N VAL A 89 -7.40 -3.89 6.12
CA VAL A 89 -6.24 -2.99 6.14
C VAL A 89 -5.20 -3.59 7.09
N ASP A 90 -4.01 -3.84 6.58
CA ASP A 90 -2.87 -4.28 7.37
C ASP A 90 -2.00 -3.07 7.75
N PHE A 91 -1.67 -2.98 9.04
CA PHE A 91 -0.78 -1.96 9.58
C PHE A 91 0.61 -2.57 9.74
N ASP A 92 1.64 -1.95 9.18
CA ASP A 92 2.99 -2.41 9.44
C ASP A 92 3.43 -2.11 10.89
N ASN A 93 4.69 -2.41 11.18
CA ASN A 93 5.25 -2.29 12.52
C ASN A 93 5.86 -0.91 12.79
N GLY A 94 5.79 0.03 11.86
CA GLY A 94 6.54 1.28 11.94
C GLY A 94 8.04 1.11 11.65
N ASP A 95 8.74 2.23 11.54
CA ASP A 95 10.16 2.27 11.15
C ASP A 95 11.09 1.79 12.27
N TYR A 96 10.68 1.96 13.53
CA TYR A 96 11.58 1.80 14.69
C TYR A 96 11.27 0.61 15.59
N ARG A 97 10.31 -0.23 15.23
CA ARG A 97 9.95 -1.39 16.06
C ARG A 97 11.07 -2.42 16.22
N ASN A 98 11.95 -2.52 15.22
CA ASN A 98 13.08 -3.44 15.22
C ASN A 98 14.42 -2.68 15.31
N ALA A 99 14.40 -1.46 15.88
CA ALA A 99 15.61 -0.69 16.10
C ALA A 99 16.56 -1.40 17.08
N THR A 100 17.87 -1.19 16.92
CA THR A 100 18.90 -1.94 17.68
C THR A 100 18.79 -1.75 19.19
N ASP A 101 18.40 -0.55 19.63
CA ASP A 101 18.31 -0.18 21.05
C ASP A 101 16.88 -0.31 21.62
N VAL A 102 16.01 -1.03 20.91
CA VAL A 102 14.63 -1.32 21.30
C VAL A 102 14.50 -2.81 21.62
N THR A 103 13.90 -3.11 22.78
CA THR A 103 13.42 -4.47 23.07
C THR A 103 11.96 -4.55 22.67
N GLU A 104 11.66 -5.47 21.77
CA GLU A 104 10.35 -5.71 21.20
C GLU A 104 9.28 -6.05 22.26
N GLU A 105 8.20 -5.27 22.31
CA GLU A 105 6.99 -5.55 23.10
C GLU A 105 5.80 -5.83 22.18
N ASP A 106 4.96 -6.81 22.54
CA ASP A 106 3.78 -7.15 21.74
C ASP A 106 2.75 -6.00 21.72
N GLY A 107 2.24 -5.68 20.53
CA GLY A 107 1.32 -4.58 20.30
C GLY A 107 1.89 -3.18 20.46
N VAL A 108 3.20 -3.02 20.66
CA VAL A 108 3.85 -1.72 20.85
C VAL A 108 4.76 -1.41 19.67
N ARG A 109 4.59 -0.22 19.09
CA ARG A 109 5.49 0.40 18.09
C ARG A 109 6.32 1.49 18.79
N TYR A 110 7.36 2.00 18.15
CA TYR A 110 8.25 2.99 18.76
C TYR A 110 8.42 4.22 17.89
N MET A 111 8.45 5.39 18.52
CA MET A 111 8.80 6.66 17.87
C MET A 111 10.23 7.04 18.23
N LEU A 112 10.98 7.57 17.28
CA LEU A 112 12.32 8.09 17.51
C LEU A 112 12.28 9.59 17.83
N ARG A 113 13.04 10.01 18.84
CA ARG A 113 13.28 11.40 19.18
C ARG A 113 14.16 12.08 18.13
N SER A 114 13.67 13.17 17.56
CA SER A 114 14.46 14.00 16.65
C SER A 114 15.57 14.77 17.37
N GLY A 115 16.75 14.83 16.73
CA GLY A 115 17.84 15.72 17.13
C GLY A 115 18.72 15.24 18.28
N SER A 116 18.64 13.97 18.69
CA SER A 116 19.42 13.42 19.82
C SER A 116 20.87 13.03 19.49
N GLY A 117 21.30 13.10 18.23
CA GLY A 117 22.66 12.73 17.84
C GLY A 117 22.73 11.27 17.43
N ALA A 118 23.42 10.43 18.20
CA ALA A 118 23.39 8.99 18.00
C ALA A 118 22.24 8.39 18.81
N ASP A 119 21.37 7.63 18.16
CA ASP A 119 20.20 7.03 18.81
C ASP A 119 20.62 6.15 19.98
N SER A 120 19.96 6.32 21.13
CA SER A 120 20.07 5.44 22.29
C SER A 120 18.69 4.97 22.76
N ALA A 121 18.64 4.00 23.67
CA ALA A 121 17.39 3.40 24.13
C ALA A 121 16.36 4.42 24.66
N ASP A 122 16.81 5.52 25.26
CA ASP A 122 16.00 6.62 25.78
C ASP A 122 15.53 7.63 24.71
N ASP A 123 15.96 7.47 23.46
CA ASP A 123 15.42 8.21 22.31
C ASP A 123 14.21 7.54 21.68
N TYR A 124 13.89 6.30 22.09
CA TYR A 124 12.71 5.59 21.61
C TYR A 124 11.57 5.66 22.63
N LEU A 125 10.37 6.03 22.18
CA LEU A 125 9.17 6.08 23.02
C LEU A 125 8.08 5.17 22.43
N GLY A 126 7.61 4.22 23.22
CA GLY A 126 6.59 3.26 22.80
C GLY A 126 5.19 3.87 22.62
N TYR A 127 4.41 3.31 21.71
CA TYR A 127 3.01 3.65 21.49
C TYR A 127 2.17 2.48 20.99
N GLN A 128 0.86 2.59 21.18
CA GLN A 128 -0.15 1.64 20.71
C GLN A 128 -1.10 2.32 19.73
N LEU A 129 -1.62 1.52 18.79
CA LEU A 129 -2.64 1.94 17.83
C LEU A 129 -3.94 1.17 18.03
N PHE A 130 -5.04 1.85 17.74
CA PHE A 130 -6.40 1.29 17.73
C PHE A 130 -7.09 1.73 16.45
N ALA A 131 -7.95 0.87 15.89
CA ALA A 131 -8.71 1.21 14.69
C ALA A 131 -10.10 0.58 14.70
N THR A 132 -10.98 1.13 13.86
CA THR A 132 -12.36 0.67 13.66
C THR A 132 -12.81 0.93 12.23
N ASP A 133 -13.74 0.13 11.71
CA ASP A 133 -14.20 0.15 10.31
C ASP A 133 -15.26 1.23 10.00
N GLY A 134 -15.34 2.28 10.83
CA GLY A 134 -16.26 3.41 10.68
C GLY A 134 -15.63 4.80 10.85
N THR A 135 -16.48 5.83 10.74
CA THR A 135 -16.12 7.23 11.02
C THR A 135 -16.43 7.58 12.47
N GLU A 136 -15.74 6.92 13.40
CA GLU A 136 -15.89 7.21 14.81
C GLU A 136 -15.12 8.48 15.17
N SER A 137 -15.83 9.48 15.71
CA SER A 137 -15.20 10.72 16.19
C SER A 137 -14.59 10.58 17.59
N ASN A 138 -14.80 9.44 18.26
CA ASN A 138 -14.45 9.24 19.66
C ASN A 138 -13.39 8.13 19.83
N SER A 139 -12.19 8.51 20.25
CA SER A 139 -11.09 7.58 20.50
C SER A 139 -11.38 6.48 21.52
N THR A 140 -12.23 6.73 22.51
CA THR A 140 -12.64 5.71 23.49
C THR A 140 -13.48 4.62 22.84
N THR A 141 -14.31 4.97 21.86
CA THR A 141 -15.08 3.97 21.09
C THR A 141 -14.11 3.11 20.29
N ILE A 142 -13.16 3.75 19.59
CA ILE A 142 -12.16 3.07 18.76
C ILE A 142 -11.28 2.13 19.59
N SER A 143 -10.84 2.55 20.78
CA SER A 143 -9.95 1.75 21.63
C SER A 143 -10.59 0.48 22.18
N ASN A 144 -11.93 0.40 22.19
CA ASN A 144 -12.66 -0.78 22.63
C ASN A 144 -12.91 -1.79 21.50
N ASP A 145 -12.56 -1.44 20.26
CA ASP A 145 -12.81 -2.27 19.08
C ASP A 145 -11.59 -3.15 18.78
N VAL A 146 -10.63 -2.63 18.01
CA VAL A 146 -9.42 -3.38 17.62
C VAL A 146 -8.19 -2.66 18.14
N THR A 147 -7.39 -3.36 18.95
CA THR A 147 -6.00 -2.98 19.24
C THR A 147 -5.12 -3.56 18.15
N LEU A 148 -4.30 -2.73 17.50
CA LEU A 148 -3.47 -3.13 16.37
C LEU A 148 -2.14 -3.64 16.90
N GLY A 149 -2.00 -4.95 16.89
CA GLY A 149 -0.80 -5.68 17.27
C GLY A 149 0.42 -5.31 16.42
N THR A 150 1.57 -5.90 16.79
CA THR A 150 2.84 -5.77 16.07
C THR A 150 3.47 -7.12 15.72
N GLY A 151 2.71 -8.21 15.87
CA GLY A 151 3.08 -9.53 15.38
C GLY A 151 3.68 -10.47 16.42
N ALA A 152 2.84 -11.34 16.96
CA ALA A 152 3.19 -12.74 17.28
C ALA A 152 2.13 -13.74 16.81
N THR A 153 0.94 -13.27 16.40
CA THR A 153 -0.19 -14.11 15.96
C THR A 153 -0.70 -13.68 14.59
N ALA A 154 -1.30 -14.61 13.83
CA ALA A 154 -1.79 -14.29 12.49
C ALA A 154 -2.88 -13.22 12.54
N ASN A 155 -2.70 -12.13 11.78
CA ASN A 155 -3.65 -11.02 11.61
C ASN A 155 -3.85 -10.11 12.85
N ASP A 156 -2.91 -10.06 13.80
CA ASP A 156 -3.04 -9.15 14.96
C ASP A 156 -2.88 -7.66 14.61
N ASN A 157 -2.22 -7.36 13.50
CA ASN A 157 -2.02 -6.03 12.94
C ASN A 157 -3.06 -5.65 11.87
N ARG A 158 -4.18 -6.37 11.81
CA ARG A 158 -5.19 -6.25 10.75
C ARG A 158 -6.48 -5.64 11.27
N LEU A 159 -6.97 -4.61 10.58
CA LEU A 159 -8.35 -4.18 10.65
C LEU A 159 -9.18 -4.92 9.59
N THR A 160 -10.09 -5.79 10.02
CA THR A 160 -11.07 -6.40 9.12
C THR A 160 -12.19 -5.40 8.86
N LEU A 161 -12.55 -5.20 7.59
CA LEU A 161 -13.61 -4.27 7.21
C LEU A 161 -14.90 -5.05 6.95
N GLY A 162 -16.03 -4.57 7.47
CA GLY A 162 -17.33 -5.19 7.23
C GLY A 162 -17.75 -5.18 5.75
N GLU A 163 -18.67 -6.08 5.37
CA GLU A 163 -19.23 -6.18 4.01
C GLU A 163 -19.88 -4.87 3.51
N THR A 164 -20.23 -3.97 4.43
CA THR A 164 -20.82 -2.66 4.15
C THR A 164 -19.81 -1.51 4.27
N PHE A 165 -18.51 -1.78 4.17
CA PHE A 165 -17.47 -0.77 4.29
C PHE A 165 -17.75 0.43 3.39
N ALA A 166 -17.94 1.59 4.02
CA ALA A 166 -18.35 2.81 3.35
C ALA A 166 -17.17 3.58 2.73
N GLY A 167 -15.98 2.98 2.65
CA GLY A 167 -14.78 3.63 2.14
C GLY A 167 -14.03 4.44 3.20
N THR A 168 -14.28 4.27 4.49
CA THR A 168 -13.60 5.04 5.54
C THR A 168 -13.39 4.25 6.81
N PHE A 169 -12.23 4.37 7.44
CA PHE A 169 -11.93 3.82 8.75
C PHE A 169 -11.22 4.87 9.62
N SER A 170 -11.23 4.67 10.94
CA SER A 170 -10.64 5.61 11.89
C SER A 170 -9.54 4.95 12.71
N VAL A 171 -8.48 5.70 12.99
CA VAL A 171 -7.30 5.26 13.74
C VAL A 171 -7.05 6.23 14.89
N THR A 172 -6.74 5.71 16.05
CA THR A 172 -6.28 6.49 17.21
C THR A 172 -5.11 5.77 17.89
N GLY A 173 -4.56 6.37 18.93
CA GLY A 173 -3.44 5.78 19.65
C GLY A 173 -3.18 6.46 20.99
N LYS A 174 -2.18 5.94 21.70
CA LYS A 174 -1.63 6.53 22.92
C LYS A 174 -0.15 6.17 23.03
N VAL A 175 0.60 6.99 23.76
CA VAL A 175 1.92 6.57 24.27
C VAL A 175 1.70 5.36 25.19
N TYR A 176 2.55 4.35 25.09
CA TYR A 176 2.40 3.14 25.89
C TYR A 176 3.68 2.30 25.88
N GLU A 177 4.12 1.90 27.07
CA GLU A 177 5.07 0.82 27.29
C GLU A 177 4.60 0.05 28.54
N SER A 178 4.71 -1.28 28.54
CA SER A 178 4.41 -2.10 29.72
C SER A 178 5.60 -2.92 30.22
N THR A 179 6.67 -2.99 29.43
CA THR A 179 7.89 -3.70 29.78
C THR A 179 9.06 -2.75 30.00
N THR A 180 9.82 -2.94 31.09
CA THR A 180 11.07 -2.20 31.30
C THR A 180 12.09 -2.55 30.22
N ARG A 181 12.56 -1.53 29.49
CA ARG A 181 13.66 -1.66 28.54
C ARG A 181 14.99 -1.30 29.19
N THR A 182 16.03 -2.07 28.88
CA THR A 182 17.38 -1.76 29.38
C THR A 182 17.86 -0.44 28.79
N GLY A 183 18.32 0.48 29.62
CA GLY A 183 18.83 1.78 29.18
C GLY A 183 17.77 2.84 28.88
N ALA A 184 16.48 2.56 29.09
CA ALA A 184 15.39 3.52 28.90
C ALA A 184 14.53 3.64 30.16
N PHE A 185 14.22 4.88 30.53
CA PHE A 185 13.19 5.41 31.46
C PHE A 185 12.95 4.75 32.83
N GLY A 186 13.03 3.43 32.99
CA GLY A 186 12.76 2.70 34.23
C GLY A 186 11.53 1.79 34.11
N ASP A 187 10.81 1.63 35.23
CA ASP A 187 9.56 0.84 35.28
C ASP A 187 8.38 1.62 34.67
N PRO A 188 7.83 1.19 33.51
CA PRO A 188 6.75 1.89 32.82
C PRO A 188 5.45 2.03 33.62
N ALA A 189 5.27 1.26 34.69
CA ALA A 189 4.13 1.37 35.60
C ALA A 189 4.26 2.51 36.62
N THR A 190 5.38 3.23 36.62
CA THR A 190 5.66 4.33 37.53
C THR A 190 5.63 5.68 36.81
N THR A 191 5.20 6.73 37.53
CA THR A 191 5.30 8.11 37.04
C THR A 191 6.74 8.57 36.89
N ALA A 192 7.67 8.00 37.67
CA ALA A 192 9.10 8.26 37.54
C ALA A 192 9.64 7.91 36.14
N ALA A 193 9.15 6.84 35.51
CA ALA A 193 9.55 6.49 34.16
C ALA A 193 9.06 7.52 33.13
N ALA A 194 7.81 7.96 33.22
CA ALA A 194 7.31 9.03 32.35
C ALA A 194 8.07 10.35 32.58
N GLY A 195 8.36 10.70 33.83
CA GLY A 195 9.19 11.86 34.16
C GLY A 195 10.65 11.77 33.69
N ALA A 196 11.13 10.56 33.36
CA ALA A 196 12.46 10.32 32.81
C ALA A 196 12.51 10.41 31.28
N VAL A 197 11.36 10.51 30.58
CA VAL A 197 11.33 10.67 29.12
C VAL A 197 11.92 12.04 28.74
N PRO A 198 13.00 12.07 27.94
CA PRO A 198 13.59 13.33 27.50
C PRO A 198 12.62 14.18 26.69
N GLY A 199 12.60 15.49 26.94
CA GLY A 199 11.80 16.42 26.14
C GLY A 199 12.27 16.44 24.68
N GLY A 200 11.34 16.37 23.73
CA GLY A 200 11.65 16.41 22.30
C GLY A 200 10.45 16.05 21.44
N THR A 201 10.64 16.10 20.12
CA THR A 201 9.64 15.60 19.17
C THR A 201 9.97 14.16 18.84
N TYR A 202 9.03 13.26 19.13
CA TYR A 202 9.08 11.85 18.79
C TYR A 202 8.20 11.59 17.56
N SER A 203 8.71 10.84 16.59
CA SER A 203 7.97 10.52 15.36
C SER A 203 8.22 9.08 14.90
N ASP A 204 7.23 8.51 14.22
CA ASP A 204 7.28 7.23 13.51
C ASP A 204 6.40 7.32 12.25
N ILE A 205 6.58 6.38 11.33
CA ILE A 205 5.77 6.24 10.12
C ILE A 205 5.21 4.82 10.08
N VAL A 206 3.88 4.69 10.09
CA VAL A 206 3.19 3.40 9.91
C VAL A 206 2.59 3.36 8.51
N VAL A 207 2.96 2.35 7.74
CA VAL A 207 2.39 2.10 6.41
C VAL A 207 1.15 1.22 6.56
N MET A 208 0.04 1.70 6.01
CA MET A 208 -1.21 0.95 5.92
C MET A 208 -1.36 0.38 4.51
N THR A 209 -1.59 -0.93 4.41
CA THR A 209 -1.83 -1.63 3.14
C THR A 209 -3.28 -2.04 3.04
N VAL A 210 -3.98 -1.56 2.01
CA VAL A 210 -5.39 -1.88 1.75
C VAL A 210 -5.47 -3.06 0.79
N ASP A 211 -6.10 -4.16 1.23
CA ASP A 211 -6.34 -5.34 0.41
C ASP A 211 -7.74 -5.31 -0.22
N TYR A 212 -7.82 -5.54 -1.53
CA TYR A 212 -9.06 -5.49 -2.29
C TYR A 212 -9.12 -6.49 -3.46
N ASN A 213 -10.32 -6.95 -3.80
CA ASN A 213 -10.62 -7.88 -4.91
C ASN A 213 -11.65 -7.33 -5.88
#